data_AF-A0A2W6YY65-F1
#
_entry.id   AF-A0A2W6YY65-F1
#
_cell.length_a   1.000
_cell.length_b   1.000
_cell.length_c   1.000
_cell.angle_alpha   90.00
_cell.angle_beta   90.00
_cell.angle_gamma   90.00
#
_symmetry.space_group_name_H-M   'P 1'
#
loop_
_entity.id
_entity.type
_entity.pdbx_description
1 polymer ?
#
loop_
_entity_poly.entity_id
_entity_poly.type
_entity_poly.pdbx_seq_one_letter_code
_entity_poly.pdbx_strand_id
1 'polypeptide(L)' 'MKSKSTTVLLAFFLGGIGVHRFYLGQNILGLLYLLFCWTFIPALIALFDFFIFIFMSEASFNYKYNIRTGF' A
#
# COMPACT_ATOMS: atom_id res chain seq x y z
N MET A 1 -1.49 0.98 15.00
CA MET A 1 -2.52 0.44 14.09
C MET A 1 -2.51 1.24 12.80
N LYS A 2 -2.41 0.57 11.66
CA LYS A 2 -2.49 1.17 10.33
C LYS A 2 -3.95 1.40 9.96
N SER A 3 -4.23 2.53 9.30
CA SER A 3 -5.58 2.88 8.86
C SER A 3 -5.78 2.60 7.37
N LYS A 4 -6.92 1.99 7.03
CA LYS A 4 -7.32 1.71 5.64
C LYS A 4 -7.39 2.99 4.82
N SER A 5 -8.12 3.99 5.29
CA SER A 5 -8.33 5.26 4.59
C SER A 5 -7.02 5.99 4.29
N THR A 6 -6.08 6.00 5.24
CA THR A 6 -4.75 6.58 5.03
C THR A 6 -3.98 5.81 3.96
N THR A 7 -4.06 4.47 3.95
CA THR A 7 -3.42 3.63 2.94
C THR A 7 -3.97 3.89 1.54
N VAL A 8 -5.30 4.03 1.41
CA VAL A 8 -5.97 4.38 0.15
C VAL A 8 -5.51 5.75 -0.35
N LEU A 9 -5.46 6.75 0.54
CA LEU A 9 -5.00 8.10 0.18
C LEU A 9 -3.53 8.10 -0.26
N LEU A 10 -2.68 7.37 0.46
CA LEU A 10 -1.25 7.18 0.13
C LEU A 10 -1.08 6.43 -1.20
N ALA A 11 -1.90 5.43 -1.49
CA ALA A 11 -1.86 4.69 -2.74
C ALA A 11 -2.29 5.55 -3.93
N PHE A 12 -3.25 6.45 -3.75
CA PHE A 12 -3.70 7.36 -4.81
C PHE A 12 -2.69 8.47 -5.11
N PHE A 13 -2.23 9.20 -4.09
CA PHE A 13 -1.36 10.36 -4.29
C PHE A 13 0.13 9.99 -4.41
N LEU A 14 0.61 9.01 -3.64
CA LEU A 14 2.01 8.59 -3.58
C LEU A 14 2.20 7.14 -4.07
N GLY A 15 1.25 6.64 -4.88
CA GLY A 15 1.27 5.30 -5.45
C GLY A 15 2.49 5.02 -6.31
N GLY A 16 2.83 5.95 -7.21
CA GLY A 16 3.98 5.82 -8.11
C GLY A 16 5.34 5.73 -7.42
N ILE A 17 5.43 6.18 -6.16
CA ILE A 17 6.65 6.09 -5.34
C ILE A 17 6.59 4.84 -4.43
N GLY A 18 5.39 4.31 -4.16
CA GLY A 18 5.18 3.13 -3.31
C GLY A 18 5.12 3.42 -1.81
N VAL A 19 4.89 4.68 -1.40
CA VAL A 19 4.90 5.07 0.03
C VAL A 19 3.85 4.33 0.86
N HIS A 20 2.72 3.98 0.26
CA HIS A 20 1.69 3.17 0.92
C HIS A 20 2.20 1.78 1.37
N ARG A 21 3.15 1.16 0.64
CA ARG A 21 3.76 -0.13 1.02
C ARG A 21 4.63 0.01 2.27
N PHE A 22 5.39 1.09 2.39
CA PHE A 22 6.14 1.43 3.61
C PHE A 22 5.20 1.68 4.79
N TYR A 23 4.08 2.38 4.55
CA TYR A 23 3.08 2.58 5.59
C TYR A 23 2.52 1.24 6.10
N LEU A 24 2.32 0.24 5.24
CA LEU A 24 1.86 -1.09 5.63
C LEU A 24 2.95 -1.98 6.26
N GLY A 25 4.18 -1.48 6.45
CA GLY A 25 5.31 -2.25 6.97
C GLY A 25 5.97 -3.17 5.95
N GLN A 26 5.61 -3.05 4.67
CA GLN A 26 6.15 -3.86 3.57
C GLN A 26 7.37 -3.16 2.95
N ASN A 27 8.44 -2.96 3.73
CA ASN A 27 9.59 -2.15 3.34
C ASN A 27 10.30 -2.67 2.08
N ILE A 28 10.39 -3.98 1.89
CA ILE A 28 11.00 -4.59 0.69
C ILE A 28 10.19 -4.24 -0.57
N LEU A 29 8.85 -4.32 -0.49
CA LEU A 29 7.98 -3.94 -1.60
C LEU A 29 8.03 -2.44 -1.86
N GLY A 30 8.07 -1.62 -0.81
CA GLY A 30 8.25 -0.18 -0.93
C GLY A 30 9.57 0.18 -1.62
N LEU A 31 10.67 -0.49 -1.27
CA LEU A 31 11.98 -0.27 -1.89
C LEU A 31 11.99 -0.66 -3.37
N LEU A 32 11.34 -1.79 -3.72
CA LEU A 32 11.12 -2.19 -5.11
C LEU A 32 10.35 -1.10 -5.89
N TYR A 33 9.27 -0.57 -5.32
CA TYR A 33 8.50 0.51 -5.96
C TYR A 33 9.36 1.77 -6.16
N LEU A 34 10.23 2.08 -5.20
CA LEU A 34 11.12 3.24 -5.29
C LEU A 34 12.22 3.05 -6.36
N LEU A 35 12.78 1.85 -6.49
CA LEU A 35 13.73 1.49 -7.54
C LEU A 35 13.09 1.52 -8.94
N PHE A 36 11.83 1.11 -9.05
CA PHE A 36 11.09 1.09 -10.30
C PHE A 36 10.25 2.35 -10.54
N CYS A 37 10.30 3.38 -9.69
CA CYS A 37 9.40 4.54 -9.81
C CYS A 37 9.53 5.28 -11.15
N TRP A 38 10.73 5.23 -11.76
CA TRP A 38 11.02 5.79 -13.08
C TRP A 38 10.37 5.05 -14.27
N THR A 39 9.91 3.81 -14.11
CA THR A 39 9.33 3.02 -15.22
C THR A 39 7.82 3.25 -15.36
N PHE A 40 7.21 4.07 -14.50
CA PHE A 40 5.75 4.24 -14.36
C PHE A 40 4.97 2.96 -14.00
N ILE A 41 5.60 1.78 -14.00
CA ILE A 41 4.99 0.50 -13.60
C ILE A 41 4.42 0.58 -12.16
N PRO A 42 5.15 1.13 -11.17
CA PRO A 42 4.62 1.20 -9.80
C PRO A 42 3.37 2.07 -9.69
N ALA A 43 3.22 3.09 -10.53
CA ALA A 43 2.03 3.93 -10.57
C ALA A 43 0.80 3.15 -11.05
N LEU A 44 0.96 2.29 -12.07
CA LEU A 44 -0.11 1.43 -12.55
C LEU A 44 -0.50 0.38 -11.49
N ILE A 45 0.47 -0.26 -10.85
CA ILE A 45 0.18 -1.23 -9.78
C ILE A 45 -0.51 -0.55 -8.59
N ALA A 46 -0.05 0.64 -8.20
CA ALA A 46 -0.66 1.39 -7.11
C ALA A 46 -2.12 1.81 -7.40
N LEU A 47 -2.44 2.05 -8.67
CA LEU A 47 -3.82 2.29 -9.10
C LEU A 47 -4.70 1.05 -8.91
N PHE A 48 -4.21 -0.15 -9.22
CA PHE A 48 -4.92 -1.39 -8.88
C PHE A 48 -5.02 -1.61 -7.37
N ASP A 49 -3.94 -1.39 -6.63
CA ASP A 49 -3.93 -1.47 -5.16
C ASP A 49 -4.95 -0.51 -4.55
N PHE A 50 -5.12 0.70 -5.10
CA PHE A 50 -6.12 1.67 -4.68
C PHE A 50 -7.54 1.09 -4.79
N PHE A 51 -7.91 0.49 -5.92
CA PHE A 51 -9.22 -0.16 -6.07
C PHE A 51 -9.39 -1.33 -5.11
N ILE A 52 -8.37 -2.20 -4.99
CA ILE A 52 -8.39 -3.32 -4.05
C ILE A 52 -8.63 -2.81 -2.64
N PHE A 53 -7.89 -1.79 -2.20
CA PHE A 53 -8.05 -1.23 -0.86
C PHE A 53 -9.40 -0.56 -0.68
N ILE A 54 -9.99 0.09 -1.68
CA ILE A 54 -11.35 0.64 -1.57
C ILE A 54 -12.37 -0.47 -1.31
N PHE A 55 -12.36 -1.52 -2.13
CA PHE A 55 -13.32 -2.63 -2.05
C PHE A 55 -13.05 -3.58 -0.88
N MET A 56 -11.85 -3.57 -0.33
CA MET A 56 -11.47 -4.41 0.80
C MET A 56 -12.14 -3.95 2.10
N SER A 57 -12.73 -4.86 2.87
CA SER A 57 -13.33 -4.52 4.17
C SER A 57 -12.29 -4.17 5.23
N GLU A 58 -12.68 -3.37 6.23
CA GLU A 58 -11.79 -3.01 7.35
C GLU A 58 -11.34 -4.23 8.16
N ALA A 59 -12.21 -5.23 8.32
CA ALA A 59 -11.88 -6.48 9.00
C ALA A 59 -10.72 -7.22 8.30
N SER A 60 -10.81 -7.36 6.97
CA SER A 60 -9.74 -7.97 6.16
C SER A 60 -8.44 -7.16 6.22
N PHE A 61 -8.54 -5.83 6.25
CA PHE A 61 -7.39 -4.93 6.37
C PHE A 61 -6.70 -5.09 7.72
N ASN A 62 -7.46 -5.05 8.80
CA ASN A 62 -6.91 -5.23 10.14
C ASN A 62 -6.30 -6.62 10.28
N TYR A 63 -6.94 -7.67 9.78
CA TYR A 63 -6.38 -9.02 9.80
C TYR A 63 -5.02 -9.10 9.11
N LYS A 64 -4.90 -8.52 7.91
CA LYS A 64 -3.67 -8.62 7.10
C LYS A 64 -2.53 -7.73 7.61
N TYR A 65 -2.84 -6.52 8.08
CA TYR A 65 -1.83 -5.48 8.33
C TYR A 65 -1.68 -5.04 9.79
N ASN A 66 -2.65 -5.38 10.66
CA ASN A 66 -2.62 -5.03 12.09
C ASN A 66 -2.52 -6.25 13.00
N ILE A 67 -3.07 -7.41 12.61
CA ILE A 67 -3.08 -8.63 13.44
C ILE A 67 -1.89 -9.53 13.14
N ARG A 68 -1.50 -9.68 11.86
CA ARG A 68 -0.39 -10.56 11.44
C ARG A 68 1.02 -10.00 11.65
N THR A 69 1.13 -8.71 11.96
CA THR A 69 2.38 -7.97 12.18
C THR A 69 2.66 -7.73 13.66
N GLY A 70 1.89 -8.34 14.56
CA GLY A 70 2.22 -8.44 15.98
C GLY A 70 3.33 -9.46 16.19
N PHE A 71 4.57 -9.02 16.04
CA PHE A 71 5.68 -9.50 16.86
C PHE A 71 5.85 -8.52 18.02
#